data_AF-A0A3D9CTW0-F1
#
_entry.id   AF-A0A3D9CTW0-F1
#
_cell.length_a   1.000
_cell.length_b   1.000
_cell.length_c   1.000
_cell.angle_alpha   90.00
_cell.angle_beta   90.00
_cell.angle_gamma   90.00
#
_symmetry.space_group_name_H-M   'P 1'
#
loop_
_entity.id
_entity.type
_entity.pdbx_description
1 polymer ?
#
loop_
_entity_poly.entity_id
_entity_poly.type
_entity_poly.pdbx_seq_one_letter_code
_entity_poly.pdbx_strand_id
1 'polypeptide(L)' 'MNYVDNSTKVSTAFGTVLTLFVNVPSEDVVKTIVLASVGGISSFAATLMVKFLIRNIKNKFQR' A
#
# COMPACT_ATOMS: atom_id res chain seq x y z
N MET A 1 15.89 1.09 -27.09
CA MET A 1 16.44 1.65 -25.83
C MET A 1 15.28 2.19 -25.00
N ASN A 2 14.73 1.43 -24.03
CA ASN A 2 13.57 1.84 -23.19
C ASN A 2 13.76 1.37 -21.72
N TYR A 3 15.02 1.38 -21.23
CA TYR A 3 15.35 0.94 -19.87
C TYR A 3 15.40 2.11 -18.86
N VAL A 4 15.51 3.34 -19.37
CA VAL A 4 15.67 4.55 -18.56
C VAL A 4 14.34 4.99 -17.94
N ASP A 5 13.20 4.73 -18.59
CA ASP A 5 11.91 5.25 -18.14
C ASP A 5 11.40 4.58 -16.86
N ASN A 6 11.58 3.26 -16.72
CA ASN A 6 11.14 2.54 -15.52
C ASN A 6 12.14 2.70 -14.37
N SER A 7 13.44 2.57 -14.65
CA SER A 7 14.48 2.64 -13.61
C SER A 7 14.60 4.05 -13.03
N THR A 8 14.48 5.09 -13.86
CA THR A 8 14.53 6.49 -13.38
C THR A 8 13.29 6.85 -12.59
N LYS A 9 12.10 6.39 -12.98
CA LYS A 9 10.86 6.63 -12.22
C LYS A 9 10.92 6.01 -10.82
N VAL A 10 11.43 4.79 -10.71
CA VAL A 10 11.61 4.12 -9.42
C VAL A 10 12.70 4.84 -8.61
N SER A 11 13.79 5.26 -9.25
CA SER A 11 14.88 5.99 -8.59
C SER A 11 14.45 7.38 -8.07
N THR A 12 13.67 8.13 -8.85
CA THR A 12 13.14 9.44 -8.45
C THR A 12 12.07 9.29 -7.38
N ALA A 13 11.15 8.33 -7.51
CA ALA A 13 10.17 8.06 -6.46
C ALA A 13 10.87 7.67 -5.14
N PHE A 14 11.91 6.84 -5.23
CA PHE A 14 12.72 6.46 -4.07
C PHE A 14 13.48 7.65 -3.47
N GLY A 15 14.12 8.48 -4.30
CA GLY A 15 14.82 9.69 -3.86
C GLY A 15 13.89 10.70 -3.17
N THR A 16 12.67 10.87 -3.68
CA THR A 16 11.66 11.73 -3.05
C THR A 16 11.18 11.17 -1.71
N VAL A 17 10.91 9.86 -1.63
CA VAL A 17 10.53 9.21 -0.36
C VAL A 17 11.65 9.34 0.67
N LEU A 18 12.90 9.10 0.27
CA LEU A 18 14.07 9.22 1.15
C LEU A 18 14.30 10.66 1.62
N THR A 19 14.05 11.64 0.74
CA THR A 19 14.14 13.07 1.09
C THR A 19 13.06 13.47 2.10
N LEU A 20 11.81 13.02 1.93
CA LEU A 20 10.75 13.21 2.93
C LEU A 20 11.12 12.51 4.26
N PHE A 21 11.74 11.34 4.19
CA PHE A 21 12.18 10.59 5.36
C PHE A 21 13.28 11.30 6.17
N VAL A 22 14.19 12.00 5.48
CA VAL A 22 15.35 12.67 6.10
C VAL A 22 15.04 14.11 6.51
N ASN A 23 14.13 14.79 5.81
CA ASN A 23 13.87 16.23 6.01
C ASN A 23 12.75 16.51 7.04
N VAL A 24 11.78 15.61 7.19
CA VAL A 24 10.65 15.80 8.12
C VAL A 24 11.08 15.45 9.56
N PRO A 25 10.64 16.19 10.60
CA PRO A 25 10.89 15.82 12.00
C PRO A 25 10.55 14.35 12.26
N SER A 26 11.48 13.63 12.89
CA SER A 26 11.47 12.17 13.03
C SER A 26 10.17 11.59 13.62
N GLU A 27 9.44 12.39 14.40
CA GLU A 27 8.14 12.01 14.97
C GLU A 27 7.06 11.79 13.91
N ASP A 28 7.02 12.62 12.87
CA ASP A 28 5.97 12.58 11.84
C ASP A 28 6.24 11.50 10.78
N VAL A 29 7.51 11.20 10.51
CA VAL A 29 7.91 10.11 9.61
C VAL A 29 7.47 8.75 10.16
N VAL A 30 7.75 8.49 11.44
CA VAL A 30 7.36 7.24 12.09
C VAL A 30 5.84 7.10 12.11
N LYS A 31 5.10 8.18 12.45
CA LYS A 31 3.63 8.18 12.38
C LYS A 31 3.13 7.89 10.97
N THR A 32 3.76 8.45 9.94
CA THR A 32 3.34 8.24 8.54
C THR A 32 3.51 6.79 8.11
N ILE A 33 4.63 6.15 8.44
CA ILE A 33 4.87 4.74 8.11
C ILE A 33 3.87 3.83 8.83
N VAL A 34 3.65 4.08 10.12
CA VAL A 34 2.70 3.31 10.93
C VAL A 34 1.29 3.49 10.38
N LEU A 35 0.87 4.72 10.10
CA LEU A 35 -0.45 5.03 9.56
C LEU A 35 -0.65 4.39 8.17
N ALA A 36 0.37 4.46 7.31
CA ALA A 36 0.35 3.83 5.99
C ALA A 36 0.30 2.30 6.08
N SER A 37 1.04 1.71 7.01
CA SER A 37 1.03 0.25 7.24
C SER A 37 -0.33 -0.22 7.75
N VAL A 38 -0.91 0.48 8.74
CA VAL A 38 -2.24 0.20 9.27
C VAL A 38 -3.31 0.39 8.19
N GLY A 39 -3.22 1.44 7.38
CA GLY A 39 -4.11 1.67 6.24
C GLY A 39 -4.02 0.57 5.18
N GLY A 40 -2.79 0.12 4.86
CA GLY A 40 -2.55 -0.96 3.91
C GLY A 40 -3.10 -2.30 4.41
N ILE A 41 -2.80 -2.66 5.66
CA ILE A 41 -3.26 -3.91 6.28
C ILE A 41 -4.79 -3.92 6.42
N SER A 42 -5.39 -2.82 6.90
CA SER A 42 -6.85 -2.72 7.05
C SER A 42 -7.59 -2.78 5.71
N SER A 43 -7.07 -2.14 4.67
CA SER A 43 -7.64 -2.20 3.32
C SER A 43 -7.62 -3.61 2.74
N PHE A 44 -6.51 -4.35 2.96
CA PHE A 44 -6.40 -5.74 2.54
C PHE A 44 -7.33 -6.67 3.32
N ALA A 45 -7.40 -6.47 4.65
CA ALA A 45 -8.32 -7.22 5.52
C ALA A 45 -9.79 -7.01 5.12
N ALA A 46 -10.20 -5.76 4.87
CA ALA A 46 -11.54 -5.44 4.40
C ALA A 46 -11.84 -6.11 3.04
N THR A 47 -10.89 -6.07 2.12
CA THR A 47 -11.01 -6.74 0.81
C THR A 47 -11.20 -8.24 0.94
N LEU A 48 -10.42 -8.91 1.80
CA LEU A 48 -10.55 -10.34 2.07
C LEU A 48 -11.91 -10.66 2.70
N MET A 49 -12.36 -9.85 3.64
CA MET A 49 -13.64 -10.02 4.34
C MET A 49 -14.82 -9.94 3.36
N VAL A 50 -14.83 -8.96 2.47
CA VAL A 50 -15.86 -8.82 1.42
C VAL A 50 -15.80 -10.02 0.45
N LYS A 51 -14.60 -10.42 0.01
CA LYS A 51 -14.43 -11.57 -0.90
C LYS A 51 -14.93 -12.87 -0.27
N PHE A 52 -14.73 -13.04 1.04
CA PHE A 52 -15.22 -14.19 1.79
C PHE A 52 -16.74 -14.17 1.91
N LEU A 53 -17.34 -13.01 2.18
CA LEU A 53 -18.79 -12.83 2.27
C LEU A 53 -19.48 -13.16 0.93
N ILE A 54 -18.96 -12.61 -0.18
CA ILE A 54 -19.48 -12.88 -1.53
C ILE A 54 -19.35 -14.37 -1.87
N ARG A 55 -18.20 -14.99 -1.56
CA ARG A 55 -17.99 -16.42 -1.82
C ARG A 55 -18.92 -17.31 -1.00
N ASN A 56 -19.20 -16.95 0.25
CA ASN A 56 -20.16 -17.66 1.08
C ASN A 56 -21.60 -17.54 0.54
N ILE A 57 -22.02 -16.35 0.12
CA ILE A 57 -23.36 -16.14 -0.46
C ILE A 57 -23.48 -16.91 -1.78
N LYS A 58 -22.48 -16.83 -2.66
CA LYS A 58 -22.46 -17.57 -3.92
C LYS A 58 -22.48 -19.09 -3.69
N ASN A 59 -21.76 -19.60 -2.69
CA ASN A 59 -21.79 -21.02 -2.34
C ASN A 59 -23.13 -21.46 -1.74
N LYS A 60 -23.85 -20.58 -1.04
CA LYS A 60 -25.21 -20.85 -0.54
C LYS A 60 -26.26 -20.86 -1.65
N PHE A 61 -26.08 -20.05 -2.69
CA PHE A 61 -27.01 -19.93 -3.82
C PHE A 61 -26.76 -20.99 -4.91
N GLN A 62 -25.59 -21.64 -4.92
CA GLN A 62 -25.22 -22.71 -5.86
C GLN A 62 -25.45 -24.12 -5.29
N ARG A 63 -26.12 -24.24 -4.13
CA ARG A 63 -26.63 -25.50 -3.58
C ARG A 63 -28.14 -25.55 -3.67
#